data_AF-A0A659V0W8-F1
#
_entry.id   AF-A0A659V0W8-F1
#
_cell.length_a   1.000
_cell.length_b   1.000
_cell.length_c   1.000
_cell.angle_alpha   90.00
_cell.angle_beta   90.00
_cell.angle_gamma   90.00
#
_symmetry.space_group_name_H-M   'P 1'
#
loop_
_entity.id
_entity.type
_entity.pdbx_description
1 polymer ?
#
loop_
_entity_poly.entity_id
_entity_poly.type
_entity_poly.pdbx_seq_one_letter_code
_entity_poly.pdbx_strand_id
1 'polypeptide(L)'
;MPTPTTFLDSPLLTPERIAADPEAAFAVRPSWVRGLVLVHPDADPERPSEATPQGVSPAAVVSLGESHLAHKTYSLTGLALLFELSRLPGVSVVTNSDGKGRHYERVTIADAAEDLTSVNRLLIGATTYDQAKVVGIKSDMRPENLRATPARKLGKDARAVLLGHAERIVRAWEAKGTMPHLLTADGYLANLERLLALTDLEASGLDPLAALPVVSEEA
;
A
#
# COMPACT_ATOMS: atom_id res chain seq x y z
N MET A 1 -15.92 7.92 27.54
CA MET A 1 -15.76 8.25 26.10
C MET A 1 -14.83 7.22 25.51
N PRO A 2 -15.18 6.53 24.41
CA PRO A 2 -14.26 5.57 23.79
C PRO A 2 -12.98 6.31 23.35
N THR A 3 -11.83 5.77 23.71
CA THR A 3 -10.52 6.28 23.27
C THR A 3 -10.48 6.25 21.74
N PRO A 4 -10.00 7.31 21.06
CA PRO A 4 -9.88 7.29 19.61
C PRO A 4 -9.00 6.11 19.18
N THR A 5 -9.56 5.23 18.34
CA THR A 5 -8.83 4.08 17.78
C THR A 5 -7.68 4.60 16.93
N THR A 6 -6.44 4.34 17.37
CA THR A 6 -5.26 4.64 16.57
C THR A 6 -5.12 3.61 15.44
N PHE A 7 -4.41 3.95 14.36
CA PHE A 7 -4.16 2.97 13.30
C PHE A 7 -3.40 1.75 13.83
N LEU A 8 -2.47 1.95 14.77
CA LEU A 8 -1.71 0.89 15.43
C LEU A 8 -2.62 -0.17 16.07
N ASP A 9 -3.71 0.26 16.70
CA ASP A 9 -4.66 -0.59 17.44
C ASP A 9 -5.86 -1.06 16.59
N SER A 10 -5.93 -0.66 15.32
CA SER A 10 -6.98 -1.11 14.41
C SER A 10 -6.74 -2.56 13.96
N PRO A 11 -7.77 -3.35 13.61
CA PRO A 11 -7.50 -4.69 13.06
C PRO A 11 -6.79 -4.59 11.70
N LEU A 12 -6.07 -5.64 11.29
CA LEU A 12 -5.28 -5.69 10.03
C LEU A 12 -6.13 -5.39 8.80
N LEU A 13 -5.59 -4.64 7.84
CA LEU A 13 -6.13 -4.53 6.49
C LEU A 13 -5.84 -5.82 5.73
N THR A 14 -6.66 -6.84 5.98
CA THR A 14 -6.60 -8.08 5.21
C THR A 14 -7.32 -7.92 3.88
N PRO A 15 -6.95 -8.73 2.86
CA PRO A 15 -7.67 -8.73 1.59
C PRO A 15 -9.18 -8.91 1.74
N GLU A 16 -9.61 -9.79 2.65
CA GLU A 16 -11.03 -10.05 2.92
C GLU A 16 -11.75 -8.79 3.41
N ARG A 17 -11.13 -8.06 4.35
CA ARG A 17 -11.74 -6.85 4.92
C ARG A 17 -11.82 -5.74 3.88
N ILE A 18 -10.80 -5.63 3.03
CA ILE A 18 -10.78 -4.66 1.93
C ILE A 18 -11.87 -5.01 0.91
N ALA A 19 -12.05 -6.29 0.57
CA ALA A 19 -13.08 -6.73 -0.37
C ALA A 19 -14.50 -6.56 0.17
N ALA A 20 -14.71 -6.81 1.48
CA ALA A 20 -16.02 -6.75 2.10
C ALA A 20 -16.55 -5.32 2.27
N ASP A 21 -15.70 -4.40 2.77
CA ASP A 21 -16.07 -3.00 3.03
C ASP A 21 -14.83 -2.11 2.97
N PRO A 22 -14.43 -1.62 1.77
CA PRO A 22 -13.28 -0.74 1.60
C PRO A 22 -13.35 0.52 2.49
N GLU A 23 -14.53 1.13 2.58
CA GLU A 23 -14.77 2.36 3.33
C GLU A 23 -14.48 2.18 4.82
N ALA A 24 -15.01 1.10 5.42
CA ALA A 24 -14.74 0.76 6.81
C ALA A 24 -13.29 0.32 7.02
N ALA A 25 -12.71 -0.42 6.08
CA ALA A 25 -11.32 -0.88 6.17
C ALA A 25 -10.36 0.32 6.27
N PHE A 26 -10.52 1.33 5.42
CA PHE A 26 -9.63 2.50 5.37
C PHE A 26 -10.11 3.71 6.22
N ALA A 27 -11.07 3.49 7.12
CA ALA A 27 -11.58 4.54 8.01
C ALA A 27 -10.49 5.05 8.99
N VAL A 28 -9.66 4.14 9.51
CA VAL A 28 -8.53 4.47 10.39
C VAL A 28 -7.24 4.50 9.56
N ARG A 29 -6.47 5.59 9.68
CA ARG A 29 -5.39 5.90 8.74
C ARG A 29 -4.06 6.16 9.47
N PRO A 30 -2.91 5.77 8.89
CA PRO A 30 -1.61 6.14 9.42
C PRO A 30 -1.40 7.66 9.30
N SER A 31 -0.52 8.21 10.14
CA SER A 31 -0.34 9.66 10.30
C SER A 31 0.16 10.39 9.05
N TRP A 32 0.78 9.67 8.11
CA TRP A 32 1.27 10.23 6.85
C TRP A 32 0.14 10.51 5.84
N VAL A 33 -1.06 9.97 6.06
CA VAL A 33 -2.24 10.19 5.21
C VAL A 33 -3.03 11.39 5.71
N ARG A 34 -3.12 12.44 4.89
CA ARG A 34 -3.88 13.67 5.20
C ARG A 34 -5.31 13.64 4.70
N GLY A 35 -5.56 12.87 3.65
CA GLY A 35 -6.88 12.69 3.07
C GLY A 35 -6.94 11.42 2.24
N LEU A 36 -8.11 10.82 2.16
CA LEU A 36 -8.37 9.62 1.37
C LEU A 36 -9.79 9.70 0.83
N VAL A 37 -9.90 9.51 -0.48
CA VAL A 37 -11.17 9.36 -1.21
C VAL A 37 -11.10 8.05 -1.96
N LEU A 38 -12.08 7.18 -1.73
CA LEU A 38 -12.23 5.97 -2.54
C LEU A 38 -13.00 6.33 -3.81
N VAL A 39 -12.52 5.85 -4.94
CA VAL A 39 -13.07 6.08 -6.27
C VAL A 39 -13.63 4.76 -6.76
N HIS A 40 -14.96 4.70 -6.77
CA HIS A 40 -15.69 3.55 -7.28
C HIS A 40 -15.93 3.75 -8.78
N PRO A 41 -15.61 2.77 -9.63
CA PRO A 41 -15.74 2.90 -11.08
C PRO A 41 -17.17 3.16 -11.56
N ASP A 42 -18.18 2.83 -10.74
CA ASP A 42 -19.60 2.88 -11.12
C ASP A 42 -20.42 4.02 -10.45
N ALA A 43 -19.77 5.03 -9.84
CA ALA A 43 -20.46 6.05 -9.05
C ALA A 43 -21.06 7.23 -9.85
N ASP A 44 -21.61 6.99 -11.06
CA ASP A 44 -22.56 7.92 -11.68
C ASP A 44 -23.98 7.35 -11.58
N PRO A 45 -24.75 7.70 -10.53
CA PRO A 45 -26.10 7.17 -10.33
C PRO A 45 -27.10 7.64 -11.39
N GLU A 46 -26.77 8.65 -12.20
CA GLU A 46 -27.67 9.21 -13.22
C GLU A 46 -27.38 8.73 -14.64
N ARG A 47 -26.26 8.02 -14.87
CA ARG A 47 -25.99 7.36 -16.15
C ARG A 47 -26.25 5.86 -16.01
N PRO A 48 -27.25 5.29 -16.71
CA PRO A 48 -27.30 3.84 -16.87
C PRO A 48 -25.96 3.42 -17.46
N SER A 49 -25.21 2.62 -16.69
CA SER A 49 -23.88 2.13 -17.05
C SER A 49 -23.91 1.57 -18.47
N GLU A 50 -23.46 2.37 -19.44
CA GLU A 50 -22.99 1.85 -20.72
C GLU A 50 -21.70 1.09 -20.39
N ALA A 51 -21.87 -0.15 -19.94
CA ALA A 51 -20.83 -1.12 -19.63
C ALA A 51 -19.49 -0.46 -19.30
N THR A 52 -19.35 0.05 -18.07
CA THR A 52 -18.02 0.26 -17.49
C THR A 52 -17.24 -1.02 -17.83
N PRO A 53 -16.07 -0.95 -18.50
CA PRO A 53 -15.35 -2.14 -18.89
C PRO A 53 -15.25 -3.05 -17.68
N GLN A 54 -15.88 -4.22 -17.72
CA GLN A 54 -15.83 -5.20 -16.65
C GLN A 54 -14.35 -5.37 -16.28
N GLY A 55 -13.97 -5.02 -15.04
CA GLY A 55 -12.60 -5.16 -14.56
C GLY A 55 -11.83 -3.87 -14.23
N VAL A 56 -12.46 -2.69 -14.06
CA VAL A 56 -11.78 -1.57 -13.42
C VAL A 56 -11.80 -1.79 -11.90
N SER A 57 -10.65 -2.15 -11.32
CA SER A 57 -10.51 -2.28 -9.86
C SER A 57 -10.76 -0.93 -9.17
N PRO A 58 -11.45 -0.91 -8.02
CA PRO A 58 -11.59 0.31 -7.21
C PRO A 58 -10.23 0.95 -6.91
N ALA A 59 -10.19 2.27 -6.94
CA ALA A 59 -8.96 3.03 -6.70
C ALA A 59 -9.11 3.95 -5.49
N ALA A 60 -8.00 4.40 -4.95
CA ALA A 60 -7.95 5.34 -3.83
C ALA A 60 -7.11 6.55 -4.21
N VAL A 61 -7.67 7.76 -4.05
CA VAL A 61 -6.93 9.02 -4.12
C VAL A 61 -6.51 9.43 -2.72
N VAL A 62 -5.21 9.40 -2.48
CA VAL A 62 -4.57 9.72 -1.20
C VAL A 62 -3.93 11.09 -1.28
N SER A 63 -4.22 11.93 -0.29
CA SER A 63 -3.50 13.18 -0.06
C SER A 63 -2.42 12.94 0.99
N LEU A 64 -1.16 13.18 0.65
CA LEU A 64 0.00 12.90 1.50
C LEU A 64 1.00 14.06 1.49
N GLY A 65 1.78 14.19 2.55
CA GLY A 65 2.73 15.30 2.75
C GLY A 65 2.34 16.23 3.90
N GLU A 66 3.31 17.01 4.38
CA GLU A 66 3.10 17.98 5.48
C GLU A 66 2.95 19.40 4.93
N SER A 67 4.01 19.96 4.34
CA SER A 67 4.00 21.32 3.80
C SER A 67 3.48 21.41 2.36
N HIS A 68 3.61 20.32 1.60
CA HIS A 68 3.16 20.22 0.21
C HIS A 68 2.32 18.96 0.04
N LEU A 69 1.01 19.14 -0.06
CA LEU A 69 0.09 18.03 -0.31
C LEU A 69 0.28 17.54 -1.75
N ALA A 70 0.62 16.27 -1.88
CA ALA A 70 0.59 15.55 -3.14
C ALA A 70 -0.64 14.64 -3.16
N HIS A 71 -1.35 14.62 -4.29
CA HIS A 71 -2.44 13.68 -4.53
C HIS A 71 -1.91 12.52 -5.35
N LYS A 72 -2.13 11.30 -4.88
CA LYS A 72 -1.68 10.07 -5.52
C LYS A 72 -2.80 9.05 -5.60
N THR A 73 -2.89 8.37 -6.73
CA THR A 73 -3.88 7.33 -6.96
C THR A 73 -3.22 5.98 -6.77
N TYR A 74 -3.80 5.12 -5.95
CA TYR A 74 -3.32 3.77 -5.68
C TYR A 74 -4.45 2.78 -5.94
N SER A 75 -4.08 1.53 -6.20
CA SER A 75 -5.03 0.43 -6.02
C SER A 75 -5.29 0.20 -4.55
N LEU A 76 -6.41 -0.44 -4.20
CA LEU A 76 -6.72 -0.72 -2.79
C LEU A 76 -5.68 -1.65 -2.15
N THR A 77 -5.21 -2.65 -2.87
CA THR A 77 -4.18 -3.60 -2.42
C THR A 77 -2.84 -2.90 -2.20
N GLY A 78 -2.39 -2.08 -3.16
CA GLY A 78 -1.17 -1.30 -3.05
C GLY A 78 -1.24 -0.28 -1.90
N LEU A 79 -2.40 0.33 -1.68
CA LEU A 79 -2.61 1.24 -0.55
C LEU A 79 -2.60 0.50 0.80
N ALA A 80 -3.29 -0.62 0.89
CA ALA A 80 -3.29 -1.44 2.10
C ALA A 80 -1.89 -1.91 2.48
N LEU A 81 -1.08 -2.33 1.50
CA LEU A 81 0.33 -2.66 1.72
C LEU A 81 1.11 -1.49 2.35
N LEU A 82 0.94 -0.27 1.83
CA LEU A 82 1.61 0.92 2.37
C LEU A 82 1.13 1.27 3.78
N PHE A 83 -0.18 1.13 4.04
CA PHE A 83 -0.75 1.32 5.36
C PHE A 83 -0.13 0.32 6.34
N GLU A 84 -0.21 -0.97 6.03
CA GLU A 84 0.30 -2.05 6.88
C GLU A 84 1.80 -1.94 7.12
N LEU A 85 2.61 -1.69 6.09
CA LEU A 85 4.05 -1.47 6.26
C LEU A 85 4.34 -0.35 7.26
N SER A 86 3.50 0.68 7.33
CA SER A 86 3.63 1.82 8.24
C SER A 86 2.87 1.68 9.57
N ARG A 87 2.29 0.50 9.85
CA ARG A 87 1.47 0.27 11.05
C ARG A 87 2.28 0.41 12.32
N LEU A 88 3.43 -0.26 12.38
CA LEU A 88 4.33 -0.20 13.53
C LEU A 88 5.26 1.01 13.37
N PRO A 89 5.48 1.79 14.45
CA PRO A 89 6.50 2.83 14.47
C PRO A 89 7.86 2.30 14.01
N GLY A 90 8.43 2.98 13.01
CA GLY A 90 9.72 2.61 12.44
C GLY A 90 9.71 2.57 10.92
N VAL A 91 8.55 2.47 10.27
CA VAL A 91 8.40 2.60 8.82
C VAL A 91 7.37 3.69 8.53
N SER A 92 7.67 4.57 7.59
CA SER A 92 6.75 5.63 7.16
C SER A 92 6.82 5.87 5.66
N VAL A 93 5.75 6.39 5.08
CA VAL A 93 5.77 6.96 3.74
C VAL A 93 5.98 8.47 3.86
N VAL A 94 6.92 9.01 3.08
CA VAL A 94 7.22 10.44 3.03
C VAL A 94 7.21 10.95 1.60
N THR A 95 6.89 12.22 1.44
CA THR A 95 6.93 12.92 0.15
C THR A 95 8.19 13.76 0.07
N ASN A 96 8.98 13.54 -0.96
CA ASN A 96 10.15 14.36 -1.25
C ASN A 96 9.90 15.23 -2.48
N SER A 97 10.49 16.42 -2.50
CA SER A 97 10.57 17.27 -3.69
C SER A 97 11.96 17.19 -4.31
N ASP A 98 12.05 17.25 -5.65
CA ASP A 98 13.32 17.43 -6.36
C ASP A 98 13.72 18.91 -6.54
N GLY A 99 12.97 19.85 -5.96
CA GLY A 99 13.16 21.29 -6.13
C GLY A 99 12.75 21.83 -7.50
N LYS A 100 12.31 20.96 -8.43
CA LYS A 100 11.83 21.31 -9.78
C LYS A 100 10.33 21.09 -9.93
N GLY A 101 9.61 21.09 -8.80
CA GLY A 101 8.18 20.85 -8.71
C GLY A 101 7.76 19.39 -8.86
N ARG A 102 8.70 18.42 -8.88
CA ARG A 102 8.33 16.99 -8.87
C ARG A 102 8.31 16.47 -7.45
N HIS A 103 7.21 15.78 -7.12
CA HIS A 103 7.02 15.11 -5.85
C HIS A 103 7.02 13.60 -6.05
N TYR A 104 7.79 12.89 -5.22
CA TYR A 104 7.87 11.44 -5.24
C TYR A 104 7.81 10.88 -3.82
N GLU A 105 7.19 9.71 -3.69
CA GLU A 105 6.98 9.04 -2.42
C GLU A 105 8.11 8.05 -2.16
N ARG A 106 8.56 8.01 -0.91
CA ARG A 106 9.52 7.02 -0.42
C ARG A 106 9.03 6.40 0.87
N VAL A 107 9.29 5.11 1.01
CA VAL A 107 9.25 4.41 2.28
C VAL A 107 10.58 4.66 2.99
N THR A 108 10.51 5.15 4.22
CA THR A 108 11.66 5.42 5.11
C THR A 108 11.60 4.50 6.31
N ILE A 109 12.76 4.07 6.77
CA ILE A 109 12.91 3.22 7.96
C ILE A 109 13.70 4.00 9.02
N ALA A 110 13.14 4.12 10.23
CA ALA A 110 13.84 4.67 11.38
C ALA A 110 15.06 3.78 11.66
N ASP A 111 16.24 4.40 11.70
CA ASP A 111 17.56 3.76 11.87
C ASP A 111 18.15 3.07 10.64
N ALA A 112 17.55 3.20 9.45
CA ALA A 112 18.12 2.72 8.18
C ALA A 112 17.83 3.70 7.03
N ALA A 113 18.34 4.92 7.13
CA ALA A 113 18.09 5.98 6.16
C ALA A 113 18.60 5.63 4.75
N GLU A 114 19.67 4.86 4.65
CA GLU A 114 20.25 4.34 3.41
C GLU A 114 19.35 3.32 2.70
N ASP A 115 18.39 2.71 3.40
CA ASP A 115 17.44 1.72 2.89
C ASP A 115 16.12 2.34 2.39
N LEU A 116 16.10 3.67 2.24
CA LEU A 116 15.01 4.38 1.60
C LEU A 116 14.65 3.73 0.25
N THR A 117 13.36 3.51 0.03
CA THR A 117 12.86 2.84 -1.17
C THR A 117 11.71 3.63 -1.74
N SER A 118 11.71 3.93 -3.05
CA SER A 118 10.57 4.62 -3.67
C SER A 118 9.34 3.71 -3.68
N VAL A 119 8.16 4.26 -3.39
CA VAL A 119 6.90 3.51 -3.39
C VAL A 119 6.68 2.77 -4.72
N ASN A 120 6.98 3.39 -5.86
CA ASN A 120 6.79 2.77 -7.17
C ASN A 120 7.62 1.49 -7.35
N ARG A 121 8.84 1.44 -6.79
CA ARG A 121 9.69 0.24 -6.84
C ARG A 121 9.12 -0.89 -5.99
N LEU A 122 8.61 -0.56 -4.80
CA LEU A 122 7.93 -1.51 -3.93
C LEU A 122 6.71 -2.11 -4.65
N LEU A 123 5.83 -1.27 -5.19
CA LEU A 123 4.58 -1.70 -5.79
C LEU A 123 4.81 -2.62 -7.00
N ILE A 124 5.76 -2.30 -7.89
CA ILE A 124 6.05 -3.18 -9.05
C ILE A 124 6.99 -4.35 -8.76
N GLY A 125 7.47 -4.51 -7.54
CA GLY A 125 8.47 -5.54 -7.22
C GLY A 125 9.79 -5.36 -7.97
N ALA A 126 10.26 -4.12 -8.12
CA ALA A 126 11.51 -3.83 -8.82
C ALA A 126 12.71 -4.48 -8.11
N THR A 127 13.41 -5.35 -8.83
CA THR A 127 14.61 -6.03 -8.33
C THR A 127 15.84 -5.10 -8.35
N THR A 128 16.99 -5.63 -7.93
CA THR A 128 18.30 -4.99 -8.03
C THR A 128 18.64 -4.49 -9.45
N TYR A 129 18.08 -5.10 -10.49
CA TYR A 129 18.38 -4.78 -11.89
C TYR A 129 17.32 -3.89 -12.56
N ASP A 130 16.24 -3.58 -11.85
CA ASP A 130 15.12 -2.83 -12.41
C ASP A 130 15.10 -1.40 -11.89
N GLN A 131 14.52 -0.49 -12.67
CA GLN A 131 14.04 0.81 -12.24
C GLN A 131 12.54 0.90 -12.50
N ALA A 132 11.82 1.55 -11.59
CA ALA A 132 10.40 1.81 -11.75
C ALA A 132 10.19 3.06 -12.64
N LYS A 133 9.36 2.92 -13.67
CA LYS A 133 8.95 4.01 -14.55
C LYS A 133 7.44 4.16 -14.52
N VAL A 134 6.98 5.39 -14.37
CA VAL A 134 5.57 5.77 -14.58
C VAL A 134 5.38 6.03 -16.07
N VAL A 135 4.40 5.39 -16.70
CA VAL A 135 4.19 5.46 -18.17
C VAL A 135 3.26 6.60 -18.55
N GLY A 136 2.20 6.84 -17.79
CA GLY A 136 1.18 7.85 -18.02
C GLY A 136 1.17 8.93 -16.95
N ILE A 137 0.10 8.97 -16.16
CA ILE A 137 -0.16 10.04 -15.20
C ILE A 137 0.83 9.94 -14.03
N LYS A 138 1.63 10.98 -13.78
CA LYS A 138 2.68 10.94 -12.74
C LYS A 138 2.17 10.74 -11.32
N SER A 139 0.92 11.12 -11.05
CA SER A 139 0.27 10.92 -9.76
C SER A 139 -0.38 9.55 -9.61
N ASP A 140 -0.49 8.78 -10.69
CA ASP A 140 -1.14 7.48 -10.67
C ASP A 140 -0.09 6.38 -10.42
N MET A 141 -0.23 5.70 -9.29
CA MET A 141 0.65 4.65 -8.80
C MET A 141 0.02 3.27 -8.92
N ARG A 142 -1.11 3.16 -9.63
CA ARG A 142 -1.72 1.86 -9.90
C ARG A 142 -0.83 1.02 -10.83
N PRO A 143 -0.85 -0.32 -10.70
CA PRO A 143 0.10 -1.18 -11.42
C PRO A 143 0.07 -1.02 -12.95
N GLU A 144 -1.11 -0.77 -13.55
CA GLU A 144 -1.26 -0.54 -14.98
C GLU A 144 -0.45 0.67 -15.50
N ASN A 145 -0.13 1.61 -14.62
CA ASN A 145 0.62 2.82 -14.95
C ASN A 145 2.13 2.73 -14.59
N LEU A 146 2.55 1.63 -13.96
CA LEU A 146 3.93 1.41 -13.55
C LEU A 146 4.59 0.31 -14.39
N ARG A 147 5.88 0.46 -14.69
CA ARG A 147 6.66 -0.55 -15.41
C ARG A 147 8.05 -0.72 -14.81
N ALA A 148 8.49 -1.96 -14.69
CA ALA A 148 9.88 -2.29 -14.45
C ALA A 148 10.65 -2.19 -15.77
N THR A 149 11.78 -1.50 -15.76
CA THR A 149 12.68 -1.42 -16.91
C THR A 149 14.11 -1.65 -16.45
N PRO A 150 15.02 -2.13 -17.31
CA PRO A 150 16.42 -2.31 -16.92
C PRO A 150 17.04 -1.01 -16.37
N ALA A 151 17.67 -1.10 -15.21
CA ALA A 151 18.34 0.01 -14.57
C ALA A 151 19.75 0.22 -15.13
N ARG A 152 20.20 1.48 -15.19
CA ARG A 152 21.60 1.81 -15.54
C ARG A 152 22.59 1.53 -14.42
N LYS A 153 22.10 1.40 -13.19
CA LYS A 153 22.88 1.15 -11.97
C LYS A 153 22.13 0.16 -11.11
N LEU A 154 22.87 -0.71 -10.42
CA LEU A 154 22.29 -1.66 -9.49
C LEU A 154 21.61 -0.90 -8.34
N GLY A 155 20.35 -1.25 -8.11
CA GLY A 155 19.56 -0.78 -6.98
C GLY A 155 19.56 -1.79 -5.85
N LYS A 156 18.61 -1.63 -4.92
CA LYS A 156 18.26 -2.66 -3.94
C LYS A 156 16.98 -3.36 -4.39
N ASP A 157 16.83 -4.62 -4.02
CA ASP A 157 15.53 -5.28 -4.08
C ASP A 157 14.61 -4.60 -3.07
N ALA A 158 13.63 -3.86 -3.60
CA ALA A 158 12.76 -3.01 -2.80
C ALA A 158 11.94 -3.80 -1.78
N ARG A 159 11.45 -4.97 -2.17
CA ARG A 159 10.59 -5.80 -1.32
C ARG A 159 11.40 -6.56 -0.30
N ALA A 160 12.52 -7.17 -0.71
CA ALA A 160 13.37 -7.89 0.23
C ALA A 160 13.89 -6.98 1.36
N VAL A 161 14.33 -5.76 1.02
CA VAL A 161 14.77 -4.78 2.03
C VAL A 161 13.64 -4.40 2.98
N LEU A 162 12.48 -4.03 2.46
CA LEU A 162 11.36 -3.58 3.28
C LEU A 162 10.77 -4.70 4.15
N LEU A 163 10.64 -5.90 3.62
CA LEU A 163 10.17 -7.06 4.38
C LEU A 163 11.15 -7.45 5.47
N GLY A 164 12.47 -7.43 5.20
CA GLY A 164 13.48 -7.69 6.23
C GLY A 164 13.42 -6.68 7.38
N HIS A 165 13.16 -5.41 7.08
CA HIS A 165 12.95 -4.39 8.12
C HIS A 165 11.62 -4.54 8.85
N ALA A 166 10.53 -4.85 8.13
CA ALA A 166 9.23 -5.10 8.74
C ALA A 166 9.29 -6.30 9.71
N GLU A 167 9.95 -7.39 9.31
CA GLU A 167 10.22 -8.56 10.14
C GLU A 167 11.03 -8.19 11.38
N ARG A 168 12.16 -7.52 11.20
CA ARG A 168 13.00 -7.07 12.32
C ARG A 168 12.20 -6.23 13.33
N ILE A 169 11.39 -5.29 12.84
CA ILE A 169 10.59 -4.40 13.70
C ILE A 169 9.52 -5.19 14.44
N VAL A 170 8.70 -5.99 13.75
CA VAL A 170 7.60 -6.72 14.38
C VAL A 170 8.09 -7.74 15.40
N ARG A 171 9.20 -8.44 15.11
CA ARG A 171 9.83 -9.37 16.05
C ARG A 171 10.39 -8.66 17.28
N ALA A 172 10.96 -7.47 17.11
CA ALA A 172 11.44 -6.67 18.24
C ALA A 172 10.30 -6.18 19.14
N TRP A 173 9.12 -5.86 18.57
CA TRP A 173 7.93 -5.51 19.34
C TRP A 173 7.35 -6.72 20.09
N GLU A 174 7.30 -7.88 19.44
CA GLU A 174 6.83 -9.13 20.04
C GLU A 174 7.73 -9.55 21.22
N ALA A 175 9.05 -9.53 21.04
CA ALA A 175 10.01 -9.83 22.09
C ALA A 175 9.93 -8.88 23.30
N LYS A 176 9.51 -7.62 23.08
CA LYS A 176 9.30 -6.63 24.15
C LYS A 176 7.94 -6.75 24.84
N GLY A 177 7.04 -7.59 24.34
CA GLY A 177 5.65 -7.67 24.83
C GLY A 177 4.84 -6.41 24.56
N THR A 178 5.24 -5.61 23.56
CA THR A 178 4.56 -4.34 23.20
C THR A 178 3.69 -4.47 21.95
N MET A 179 3.52 -5.69 21.41
CA MET A 179 2.64 -5.90 20.26
C MET A 179 1.20 -5.51 20.59
N PRO A 180 0.50 -4.80 19.67
CA PRO A 180 -0.93 -4.56 19.81
C PRO A 180 -1.69 -5.88 19.98
N HIS A 181 -2.67 -5.89 20.87
CA HIS A 181 -3.41 -7.10 21.27
C HIS A 181 -4.11 -7.87 20.13
N LEU A 182 -4.37 -7.21 18.99
CA LEU A 182 -4.97 -7.82 17.80
C LEU A 182 -3.94 -8.41 16.82
N LEU A 183 -2.65 -8.33 17.13
CA LEU A 183 -1.57 -8.67 16.22
C LEU A 183 -0.64 -9.72 16.81
N THR A 184 -0.23 -10.66 15.98
CA THR A 184 0.96 -11.50 16.19
C THR A 184 1.98 -11.15 15.11
N ALA A 185 3.26 -11.40 15.37
CA ALA A 185 4.27 -11.14 14.33
C ALA A 185 4.02 -11.98 13.08
N ASP A 186 3.70 -13.26 13.26
CA ASP A 186 3.43 -14.19 12.15
C ASP A 186 2.20 -13.77 11.35
N GLY A 187 1.09 -13.41 12.01
CA GLY A 187 -0.12 -12.98 11.34
C GLY A 187 0.06 -11.68 10.56
N TYR A 188 0.84 -10.74 11.10
CA TYR A 188 1.20 -9.50 10.42
C TYR A 188 2.06 -9.74 9.18
N LEU A 189 3.12 -10.55 9.29
CA LEU A 189 4.01 -10.87 8.16
C LEU A 189 3.29 -11.64 7.06
N ALA A 190 2.49 -12.64 7.43
CA ALA A 190 1.65 -13.36 6.48
C ALA A 190 0.68 -12.41 5.75
N ASN A 191 0.11 -11.42 6.44
CA ASN A 191 -0.74 -10.43 5.79
C ASN A 191 0.02 -9.57 4.78
N LEU A 192 1.25 -9.13 5.09
CA LEU A 192 2.09 -8.38 4.15
C LEU A 192 2.41 -9.18 2.89
N GLU A 193 2.76 -10.47 3.03
CA GLU A 193 3.02 -11.36 1.90
C GLU A 193 1.78 -11.53 1.02
N ARG A 194 0.60 -11.70 1.63
CA ARG A 194 -0.68 -11.77 0.90
C ARG A 194 -0.95 -10.49 0.11
N LEU A 195 -0.79 -9.32 0.73
CA LEU A 195 -0.99 -8.04 0.05
C LEU A 195 0.01 -7.82 -1.10
N LEU A 196 1.25 -8.26 -0.95
CA LEU A 196 2.25 -8.23 -2.02
C LEU A 196 1.85 -9.14 -3.18
N ALA A 197 1.44 -10.39 -2.91
CA ALA A 197 1.00 -11.32 -3.95
C ALA A 197 -0.20 -10.77 -4.73
N LEU A 198 -1.15 -10.12 -4.05
CA LEU A 198 -2.27 -9.45 -4.71
C LEU A 198 -1.84 -8.24 -5.55
N THR A 199 -0.85 -7.48 -5.08
CA THR A 199 -0.27 -6.38 -5.87
C THR A 199 0.39 -6.91 -7.15
N ASP A 200 1.01 -8.09 -7.11
CA ASP A 200 1.59 -8.76 -8.29
C ASP A 200 0.54 -9.27 -9.28
N LEU A 201 -0.55 -9.84 -8.75
CA LEU A 201 -1.69 -10.27 -9.59
C LEU A 201 -2.29 -9.08 -10.33
N GLU A 202 -2.46 -7.96 -9.64
CA GLU A 202 -2.96 -6.72 -10.25
C GLU A 202 -1.98 -6.16 -11.30
N ALA A 203 -0.67 -6.19 -11.02
CA ALA A 203 0.36 -5.82 -12.01
C ALA A 203 0.35 -6.71 -13.25
N SER A 204 -0.17 -7.94 -13.12
CA SER A 204 -0.35 -8.90 -14.21
C SER A 204 -1.68 -8.71 -14.97
N GLY A 205 -2.49 -7.72 -14.57
CA GLY A 205 -3.79 -7.42 -15.18
C GLY A 205 -4.94 -8.30 -14.71
N LEU A 206 -4.76 -9.03 -13.60
CA LEU A 206 -5.81 -9.84 -12.99
C LEU A 206 -6.49 -9.05 -11.87
N ASP A 207 -7.79 -9.28 -11.65
CA ASP A 207 -8.50 -8.72 -10.49
C ASP A 207 -8.03 -9.44 -9.21
N PRO A 208 -7.29 -8.76 -8.32
CA PRO A 208 -6.73 -9.40 -7.13
C PRO A 208 -7.81 -9.79 -6.12
N LEU A 209 -8.90 -9.04 -6.03
CA LEU A 209 -9.95 -9.31 -5.04
C LEU A 209 -10.88 -10.42 -5.52
N ALA A 210 -11.13 -10.52 -6.83
CA ALA A 210 -11.82 -11.67 -7.41
C ALA A 210 -10.98 -12.96 -7.37
N ALA A 211 -9.65 -12.84 -7.32
CA ALA A 211 -8.73 -13.98 -7.18
C ALA A 211 -8.60 -14.49 -5.73
N LEU A 212 -9.19 -13.79 -4.75
CA LEU A 212 -9.28 -14.33 -3.40
C LEU A 212 -10.10 -15.62 -3.44
N PRO A 213 -9.64 -16.70 -2.79
CA PRO A 213 -10.50 -17.86 -2.63
C PRO A 213 -11.80 -17.35 -2.00
N VAL A 214 -12.94 -17.65 -2.64
CA VAL A 214 -14.23 -17.51 -1.98
C VAL A 214 -14.11 -18.47 -0.80
N VAL A 215 -13.73 -17.95 0.37
CA VAL A 215 -13.79 -18.71 1.61
C VAL A 215 -15.28 -18.83 1.85
N SER A 216 -15.87 -19.87 1.27
CA SER A 216 -17.21 -20.31 1.60
C SER A 216 -17.24 -20.43 3.12
N GLU A 217 -18.12 -19.66 3.75
CA GLU A 217 -18.46 -19.79 5.15
C GLU A 217 -18.95 -21.23 5.41
N GLU A 218 -18.02 -22.15 5.62
CA GLU A 218 -18.31 -23.46 6.19
C GLU A 218 -17.74 -23.49 7.61
N ALA A 219 -18.66 -23.14 8.53
CA ALA A 219 -18.83 -23.57 9.93
C ALA A 219 -17.68 -23.36 10.93
#